data_AF-A0A9D6VVL6-F1
#
_entry.id   AF-A0A9D6VVL6-F1
#
_cell.length_a   1.000
_cell.length_b   1.000
_cell.length_c   1.000
_cell.angle_alpha   90.00
_cell.angle_beta   90.00
_cell.angle_gamma   90.00
#
_symmetry.space_group_name_H-M   'P 1'
#
loop_
_entity.id
_entity.type
_entity.pdbx_description
1 polymer ?
#
loop_
_entity_poly.entity_id
_entity_poly.type
_entity_poly.pdbx_seq_one_letter_code
_entity_poly.pdbx_strand_id
1 'polypeptide(L)'
;GPPMPLAVLRKQVRDLPYEFVLDDSLAMQPQLKLSGFEQVMLGARVSRSGTVTQQPGEPRGDSGPVSTHDAAPVRLTIDRVGS
;
A
#
# COMPACT_ATOMS: atom_id res chain seq x y z
N GLY A 1 6.37 3.76 -16.97
CA GLY A 1 6.75 3.60 -15.55
C GLY A 1 5.67 2.81 -14.83
N PRO A 2 5.93 2.26 -13.63
CA PRO A 2 4.85 1.70 -12.81
C PRO A 2 3.78 2.78 -12.55
N PRO A 3 2.50 2.41 -12.44
CA PRO A 3 1.44 3.37 -12.13
C PRO A 3 1.71 4.07 -10.80
N MET A 4 1.37 5.36 -10.72
CA MET A 4 1.43 6.11 -9.46
C MET A 4 0.36 5.55 -8.50
N PRO A 5 0.67 5.33 -7.22
CA PRO A 5 -0.33 4.88 -6.25
C PRO A 5 -1.33 6.00 -5.93
N LEU A 6 -2.58 5.62 -5.62
CA LEU A 6 -3.63 6.56 -5.22
C LEU A 6 -3.32 7.24 -3.88
N ALA A 7 -2.81 6.47 -2.92
CA ALA A 7 -2.45 6.92 -1.58
C ALA A 7 -1.20 6.19 -1.10
N VAL A 8 -0.43 6.83 -0.21
CA VAL A 8 0.79 6.23 0.36
C VAL A 8 0.88 6.51 1.85
N LEU A 9 1.13 5.44 2.62
CA LEU A 9 1.53 5.52 4.02
C LEU A 9 2.95 4.98 4.18
N ARG A 10 3.79 5.64 4.98
CA ARG A 10 5.15 5.20 5.30
C ARG A 10 5.26 4.94 6.80
N LYS A 11 5.83 3.78 7.15
CA LYS A 11 6.09 3.34 8.54
C LYS A 11 7.44 2.64 8.63
N GLN A 12 7.95 2.48 9.84
CA GLN A 12 9.20 1.77 10.06
C GLN A 12 8.92 0.28 10.26
N VAL A 13 9.84 -0.59 9.82
CA VAL A 13 9.68 -2.05 9.96
C VAL A 13 9.53 -2.48 11.41
N ARG A 14 10.16 -1.76 12.35
CA ARG A 14 10.05 -2.01 13.79
C ARG A 14 8.64 -1.75 14.36
N ASP A 15 7.78 -1.08 13.60
CA ASP A 15 6.40 -0.78 14.01
C ASP A 15 5.45 -1.94 13.69
N LEU A 16 5.91 -3.00 13.01
CA LEU A 16 5.08 -4.14 12.66
C LEU A 16 4.87 -5.10 13.85
N PRO A 17 3.66 -5.69 14.03
CA PRO A 17 2.45 -5.45 13.22
C PRO A 17 1.86 -4.06 13.46
N TYR A 18 1.45 -3.41 12.38
CA TYR A 18 0.95 -2.04 12.40
C TYR A 18 -0.48 -1.98 11.86
N GLU A 19 -1.41 -1.45 12.65
CA GLU A 19 -2.76 -1.14 12.19
C GLU A 19 -2.79 0.22 11.49
N PHE A 20 -3.45 0.29 10.34
CA PHE A 20 -3.51 1.49 9.53
C PHE A 20 -4.89 1.71 8.95
N VAL A 21 -5.18 2.97 8.64
CA VAL A 21 -6.32 3.39 7.84
C VAL A 21 -5.77 4.11 6.61
N LEU A 22 -6.27 3.74 5.43
CA LEU A 22 -6.07 4.51 4.22
C LEU A 22 -7.38 5.22 3.90
N ASP A 23 -7.35 6.55 3.88
CA ASP A 23 -8.50 7.39 3.56
C ASP A 23 -8.09 8.49 2.55
N ASP A 24 -9.08 9.30 2.14
CA ASP A 24 -8.90 10.35 1.13
C ASP A 24 -7.88 11.43 1.52
N SER A 25 -7.54 11.58 2.81
CA SER A 25 -6.52 12.54 3.25
C SER A 25 -5.10 12.11 2.84
N LEU A 26 -4.91 10.81 2.56
CA LEU A 26 -3.64 10.25 2.09
C LEU A 26 -3.55 10.20 0.56
N ALA A 27 -4.56 10.71 -0.15
CA ALA A 27 -4.55 10.75 -1.61
C ALA A 27 -3.37 11.58 -2.13
N MET A 28 -2.61 11.01 -3.07
CA MET A 28 -1.46 11.68 -3.69
C MET A 28 -1.89 12.81 -4.62
N GLN A 29 -3.11 12.74 -5.16
CA GLN A 29 -3.70 13.76 -6.01
C GLN A 29 -5.12 14.08 -5.52
N PRO A 30 -5.49 15.35 -5.30
CA PRO A 30 -6.80 15.71 -4.75
C PRO A 30 -8.00 15.23 -5.57
N GLN A 31 -7.82 15.02 -6.88
CA GLN A 31 -8.87 14.52 -7.77
C GLN A 31 -8.99 12.98 -7.80
N LEU A 32 -7.99 12.25 -7.32
CA LEU A 32 -7.94 10.78 -7.35
C LEU A 32 -8.02 10.20 -5.93
N LYS A 33 -9.18 10.40 -5.31
CA LYS A 33 -9.50 9.94 -3.95
C LYS A 33 -9.81 8.45 -3.90
N LEU A 34 -9.51 7.77 -2.79
CA LEU A 34 -9.81 6.35 -2.60
C LEU A 34 -11.32 6.09 -2.68
N SER A 35 -12.13 6.97 -2.10
CA SER A 35 -13.60 6.90 -2.14
C SER A 35 -14.21 7.00 -3.55
N GLY A 36 -13.43 7.42 -4.55
CA GLY A 36 -13.84 7.50 -5.94
C GLY A 36 -13.73 6.18 -6.72
N PHE A 37 -13.18 5.12 -6.11
CA PHE A 37 -12.98 3.82 -6.74
C PHE A 37 -13.69 2.74 -5.95
N GLU A 38 -14.49 1.90 -6.60
CA GLU A 38 -15.20 0.79 -5.93
C GLU A 38 -14.24 -0.26 -5.37
N GLN A 39 -13.11 -0.46 -6.05
CA GLN A 39 -12.08 -1.42 -5.67
C GLN A 39 -10.69 -0.82 -5.80
N VAL A 40 -9.82 -1.22 -4.88
CA VAL A 40 -8.40 -0.86 -4.87
C VAL A 40 -7.54 -2.10 -4.60
N MET A 41 -6.27 -2.04 -4.97
CA MET A 41 -5.28 -3.04 -4.55
C MET A 41 -4.34 -2.43 -3.52
N LEU A 42 -4.18 -3.10 -2.37
CA LEU A 42 -3.19 -2.69 -1.38
C LEU A 42 -1.87 -3.37 -1.70
N GLY A 43 -0.80 -2.58 -1.75
CA GLY A 43 0.57 -3.07 -1.89
C GLY A 43 1.42 -2.60 -0.73
N ALA A 44 2.22 -3.51 -0.17
CA ALA A 44 3.22 -3.19 0.84
C ALA A 44 4.60 -3.65 0.36
N ARG A 45 5.61 -2.84 0.66
CA ARG A 45 7.02 -3.16 0.37
C ARG A 45 7.92 -2.63 1.48
N VAL A 46 9.03 -3.34 1.73
CA VAL A 46 10.09 -2.89 2.62
C VAL A 46 11.24 -2.38 1.78
N SER A 47 11.50 -1.07 1.82
CA SER A 47 12.68 -0.49 1.18
C SER A 47 13.76 -0.17 2.20
N ARG A 48 14.95 -0.74 1.98
CA ARG A 48 16.12 -0.50 2.86
C ARG A 48 16.81 0.83 2.54
N SER A 49 16.76 1.26 1.28
CA SER A 49 17.35 2.51 0.80
C SER A 49 16.44 3.73 1.04
N GLY A 50 15.16 3.50 1.33
CA GLY A 50 14.15 4.57 1.41
C GLY A 50 13.76 5.14 0.04
N THR A 51 14.21 4.52 -1.07
CA THR A 51 13.90 5.00 -2.41
C THR A 51 12.54 4.51 -2.91
N VAL A 52 11.90 5.31 -3.77
CA VAL A 52 10.63 4.94 -4.40
C VAL A 52 10.83 3.79 -5.40
N THR A 53 11.99 3.75 -6.06
CA THR A 53 12.36 2.71 -7.01
C THR A 53 12.51 1.36 -6.32
N GLN A 54 11.76 0.37 -6.79
CA GLN A 54 11.90 -1.02 -6.37
C GLN A 54 13.33 -1.52 -6.61
N GLN A 55 13.90 -2.19 -5.61
CA GLN A 55 15.18 -2.89 -5.75
C GLN A 55 14.94 -4.40 -5.73
N PRO A 56 15.74 -5.18 -6.49
CA PRO A 56 15.71 -6.64 -6.40
C PRO A 56 15.94 -7.10 -4.96
N GLY A 57 15.19 -8.10 -4.52
CA GLY A 57 15.32 -8.64 -3.16
C GLY A 57 14.56 -7.87 -2.08
N GLU A 58 13.87 -6.76 -2.39
CA GLU A 58 13.03 -6.06 -1.40
C GLU A 58 11.76 -6.88 -1.07
N PRO A 59 11.47 -7.15 0.21
CA PRO A 59 10.24 -7.83 0.61
C PRO A 59 8.98 -7.08 0.18
N ARG A 60 7.95 -7.81 -0.28
CA ARG A 60 6.67 -7.29 -0.78
C ARG A 60 5.48 -8.15 -0.37
N GLY A 61 4.30 -7.53 -0.41
CA GLY A 61 3.00 -8.14 -0.20
C GLY A 61 1.92 -7.37 -0.94
N ASP A 62 0.81 -8.03 -1.27
CA ASP A 62 -0.38 -7.39 -1.83
C ASP A 62 -1.64 -8.13 -1.37
N SER A 63 -2.77 -7.43 -1.30
CA SER A 63 -4.05 -7.98 -0.83
C SER A 63 -4.91 -8.59 -1.95
N GLY A 64 -4.50 -8.44 -3.22
CA GLY A 64 -5.45 -8.46 -4.33
C GLY A 64 -6.49 -7.31 -4.25
N PRO A 65 -7.56 -7.36 -5.06
CA PRO A 65 -8.64 -6.38 -5.04
C PRO A 65 -9.39 -6.37 -3.71
N VAL A 66 -9.63 -5.18 -3.18
CA VAL A 66 -10.37 -4.92 -1.94
C VAL A 66 -11.45 -3.89 -2.25
N SER A 67 -12.67 -4.14 -1.77
CA SER A 67 -13.76 -3.17 -1.81
C SER A 67 -13.47 -1.97 -0.91
N THR A 68 -13.66 -0.75 -1.42
CA THR A 68 -13.56 0.48 -0.61
C THR A 68 -14.83 0.76 0.19
N HIS A 69 -15.91 0.02 -0.08
CA HIS A 69 -17.21 0.19 0.56
C HIS A 69 -17.42 -0.78 1.73
N ASP A 70 -16.59 -1.81 1.84
CA ASP A 70 -16.67 -2.79 2.93
C ASP A 70 -15.82 -2.33 4.12
N ALA A 71 -16.40 -2.41 5.32
CA ALA A 71 -15.69 -2.09 6.57
C ALA A 71 -14.85 -3.25 7.13
N ALA A 72 -14.68 -4.34 6.38
CA ALA A 72 -13.94 -5.50 6.84
C ALA A 72 -12.44 -5.19 6.93
N PRO A 73 -11.77 -5.48 8.07
CA PRO A 73 -10.33 -5.30 8.17
C PRO A 73 -9.59 -6.17 7.15
N VAL A 74 -8.65 -5.57 6.43
CA VAL A 74 -7.79 -6.29 5.47
C VAL A 74 -6.47 -6.63 6.13
N ARG A 75 -6.12 -7.92 6.16
CA ARG A 75 -4.78 -8.36 6.56
C ARG A 75 -3.85 -8.36 5.36
N LEU A 76 -2.80 -7.55 5.43
CA LEU A 76 -1.75 -7.49 4.41
C LEU A 76 -0.44 -8.05 4.98
N THR A 77 0.06 -9.14 4.40
CA THR A 77 1.32 -9.79 4.81
C THR A 77 2.41 -9.51 3.78
N ILE A 78 3.61 -9.19 4.25
CA ILE A 78 4.81 -9.02 3.42
C ILE A 78 5.57 -10.35 3.45
N ASP A 79 5.35 -11.20 2.46
CA ASP A 79 5.79 -12.61 2.45
C ASP A 79 6.56 -13.04 1.20
N ARG A 80 6.63 -12.17 0.18
CA ARG A 80 7.35 -12.43 -1.07
C ARG A 80 8.61 -11.59 -1.17
N VAL A 81 9.61 -12.11 -1.86
CA VAL A 81 10.82 -11.36 -2.22
C VAL A 81 10.63 -10.82 -3.63
N GLY A 82 10.83 -9.52 -3.85
CA GLY A 82 10.80 -8.92 -5.18
C GLY A 82 11.85 -9.54 -6.09
N SER A 83 11.44 -9.88 -7.32
CA SER A 83 12.31 -10.33 -8.41
C SER A 83 13.39 -9.31 -8.75
#